data_AF-A0A7V0ZIT4-F1
#
_entry.id   AF-A0A7V0ZIT4-F1
#
_cell.length_a   1.000
_cell.length_b   1.000
_cell.length_c   1.000
_cell.angle_alpha   90.00
_cell.angle_beta   90.00
_cell.angle_gamma   90.00
#
_symmetry.space_group_name_H-M   'P 1'
#
loop_
_entity.id
_entity.type
_entity.pdbx_description
1 polymer ?
#
loop_
_entity_poly.entity_id
_entity_poly.type
_entity_poly.pdbx_seq_one_letter_code
_entity_poly.pdbx_strand_id
1 'polypeptide(L)'
;MIENKKPSVLGLKRSFGFGDRLGLATPGHMAAVAGTPYLPIFAQQSIRELHRTTRQPEEVMKAAVMAVEKGNWTKPWGADADHLQNREDVLRMAQAGFTFFTIDPSAHVNNNADSMPEETLSDTYQQLVTDNKLTDSDLVNHYMGQSFEMGNGFTISFDNLNQLLRAIVKYGAALVHTKAMYQWITEACGPNQFEVEMSVDETETPTSPPEHLFVGLELKRMGVKVVSLAPRFVGDFEKGIDYKGAIFEFEEQYRQHIAIAKYCGPYKLSIHSGSDKFSIYPIIGRLSGELLHVKTAGTSYLEALRVICRTDKKLFREIIEFC
;
A
#
# COMPACT_ATOMS: atom_id res chain seq x y z
N MET A 1 24.39 -1.37 23.82
CA MET A 1 23.73 -0.18 23.22
C MET A 1 22.40 -0.66 22.64
N ILE A 2 21.30 0.04 22.91
CA ILE A 2 19.96 -0.41 22.47
C ILE A 2 19.89 -0.29 20.94
N GLU A 3 19.79 -1.43 20.27
CA GLU A 3 19.84 -1.60 18.81
C GLU A 3 18.62 -0.99 18.09
N ASN A 4 17.51 -0.76 18.82
CA ASN A 4 16.19 -0.44 18.26
C ASN A 4 15.83 1.07 18.20
N LYS A 5 16.82 1.96 18.23
CA LYS A 5 16.60 3.41 18.10
C LYS A 5 16.33 3.88 16.67
N LYS A 6 16.68 3.07 15.67
CA LYS A 6 16.47 3.35 14.25
C LYS A 6 15.35 2.45 13.70
N PRO A 7 14.60 2.91 12.69
CA PRO A 7 13.67 2.04 12.01
C PRO A 7 14.42 0.90 11.31
N SER A 8 13.74 -0.23 11.12
CA SER A 8 14.23 -1.40 10.42
C SER A 8 13.18 -1.92 9.44
N VAL A 9 13.62 -2.75 8.50
CA VAL A 9 12.72 -3.61 7.71
C VAL A 9 11.99 -4.58 8.64
N LEU A 10 10.71 -4.89 8.36
CA LEU A 10 9.85 -5.68 9.25
C LEU A 10 9.50 -7.07 8.69
N GLY A 11 9.73 -7.27 7.40
CA GLY A 11 9.45 -8.47 6.65
C GLY A 11 7.96 -8.73 6.49
N LEU A 12 7.66 -10.02 6.38
CA LEU A 12 6.31 -10.55 6.21
C LEU A 12 5.54 -10.72 7.52
N LYS A 13 6.05 -10.18 8.63
CA LYS A 13 5.32 -10.15 9.90
C LYS A 13 4.20 -9.12 9.79
N ARG A 14 3.06 -9.40 10.43
CA ARG A 14 1.93 -8.48 10.40
C ARG A 14 2.32 -7.11 10.96
N SER A 15 2.00 -6.06 10.23
CA SER A 15 2.46 -4.70 10.55
C SER A 15 1.32 -3.71 10.55
N PHE A 16 1.42 -2.69 11.41
CA PHE A 16 0.43 -1.64 11.52
C PHE A 16 1.10 -0.27 11.34
N GLY A 17 0.59 0.48 10.37
CA GLY A 17 1.00 1.83 10.00
C GLY A 17 0.38 2.88 10.90
N PHE A 18 1.21 3.61 11.63
CA PHE A 18 0.81 4.62 12.61
C PHE A 18 1.18 6.01 12.12
N GLY A 19 0.48 6.49 11.08
CA GLY A 19 0.66 7.82 10.56
C GLY A 19 0.34 8.90 11.61
N ASP A 20 1.24 9.87 11.70
CA ASP A 20 1.18 10.96 12.67
C ASP A 20 1.49 12.29 11.99
N ARG A 21 0.43 13.02 11.64
CA ARG A 21 0.49 14.34 10.99
C ARG A 21 0.98 15.46 11.93
N LEU A 22 1.00 15.22 13.24
CA LEU A 22 1.29 16.22 14.26
C LEU A 22 2.66 16.00 14.92
N GLY A 23 3.21 14.78 14.86
CA GLY A 23 4.47 14.41 15.51
C GLY A 23 4.36 14.24 17.03
N LEU A 24 3.16 14.00 17.54
CA LEU A 24 2.84 13.90 18.97
C LEU A 24 2.14 12.60 19.36
N ALA A 25 1.68 11.79 18.39
CA ALA A 25 0.81 10.65 18.63
C ALA A 25 1.57 9.34 18.92
N THR A 26 2.84 9.23 18.54
CA THR A 26 3.64 7.99 18.69
C THR A 26 3.62 7.39 20.10
N PRO A 27 3.64 8.16 21.23
CA PRO A 27 3.48 7.58 22.56
C PRO A 27 2.16 6.82 22.76
N GLY A 28 1.06 7.35 22.23
CA GLY A 28 -0.24 6.67 22.23
C GLY A 28 -0.24 5.45 21.31
N HIS A 29 0.40 5.54 20.14
CA HIS A 29 0.57 4.42 19.22
C HIS A 29 1.35 3.26 19.85
N MET A 30 2.43 3.55 20.56
CA MET A 30 3.20 2.55 21.33
C MET A 30 2.32 1.86 22.38
N ALA A 31 1.51 2.63 23.11
CA ALA A 31 0.59 2.05 24.10
C ALA A 31 -0.47 1.15 23.44
N ALA A 32 -1.00 1.54 22.28
CA ALA A 32 -2.02 0.79 21.55
C ALA A 32 -1.49 -0.55 20.99
N VAL A 33 -0.25 -0.55 20.49
CA VAL A 33 0.36 -1.75 19.89
C VAL A 33 1.04 -2.67 20.92
N ALA A 34 1.32 -2.16 22.13
CA ALA A 34 1.92 -2.94 23.20
C ALA A 34 1.07 -4.17 23.55
N GLY A 35 1.74 -5.31 23.75
CA GLY A 35 1.07 -6.59 24.03
C GLY A 35 0.39 -7.25 22.81
N THR A 36 0.33 -6.57 21.67
CA THR A 36 -0.16 -7.16 20.41
C THR A 36 0.99 -7.82 19.63
N PRO A 37 0.67 -8.72 18.68
CA PRO A 37 1.67 -9.33 17.80
C PRO A 37 2.04 -8.46 16.58
N TYR A 38 1.44 -7.27 16.42
CA TYR A 38 1.72 -6.39 15.30
C TYR A 38 3.05 -5.65 15.49
N LEU A 39 3.81 -5.54 14.40
CA LEU A 39 4.98 -4.66 14.36
C LEU A 39 4.57 -3.25 13.92
N PRO A 40 4.96 -2.21 14.66
CA PRO A 40 4.56 -0.85 14.34
C PRO A 40 5.44 -0.23 13.25
N ILE A 41 4.84 0.58 12.39
CA ILE A 41 5.52 1.57 11.56
C ILE A 41 5.18 2.94 12.15
N PHE A 42 6.08 3.50 12.96
CA PHE A 42 5.82 4.73 13.73
C PHE A 42 6.09 6.02 12.94
N ALA A 43 6.96 5.96 11.92
CA ALA A 43 7.17 7.07 11.01
C ALA A 43 6.45 6.72 9.70
N GLN A 44 5.26 7.27 9.50
CA GLN A 44 4.52 7.11 8.24
C GLN A 44 3.88 8.43 7.87
N GLN A 45 4.17 8.92 6.68
CA GLN A 45 3.48 10.08 6.12
C GLN A 45 3.61 10.08 4.60
N SER A 46 2.52 10.40 3.91
CA SER A 46 2.54 10.54 2.45
C SER A 46 3.12 11.88 2.01
N ILE A 47 3.60 11.95 0.76
CA ILE A 47 4.06 13.20 0.15
C ILE A 47 2.97 14.28 0.18
N ARG A 48 1.72 13.89 -0.08
CA ARG A 48 0.54 14.77 0.03
C ARG A 48 0.37 15.35 1.43
N GLU A 49 0.57 14.53 2.46
CA GLU A 49 0.47 14.99 3.85
C GLU A 49 1.64 15.89 4.23
N LEU A 50 2.87 15.58 3.83
CA LEU A 50 4.05 16.44 4.07
C LEU A 50 3.82 17.85 3.54
N HIS A 51 3.30 17.97 2.31
CA HIS A 51 2.94 19.28 1.74
C HIS A 51 1.85 19.99 2.55
N ARG A 52 0.75 19.30 2.90
CA ARG A 52 -0.38 19.90 3.62
C ARG A 52 -0.02 20.34 5.05
N THR A 53 0.86 19.62 5.72
CA THR A 53 1.32 19.95 7.07
C THR A 53 2.58 20.82 7.06
N THR A 54 3.10 21.17 5.87
CA THR A 54 4.39 21.85 5.69
C THR A 54 5.53 21.22 6.49
N ARG A 55 5.53 19.88 6.59
CA ARG A 55 6.56 19.12 7.32
C ARG A 55 7.58 18.55 6.36
N GLN A 56 8.77 18.32 6.87
CA GLN A 56 9.86 17.63 6.18
C GLN A 56 9.96 16.16 6.65
N PRO A 57 10.42 15.25 5.78
CA PRO A 57 10.65 13.84 6.13
C PRO A 57 11.49 13.64 7.39
N GLU A 58 12.51 14.47 7.59
CA GLU A 58 13.38 14.45 8.77
C GLU A 58 12.60 14.76 10.05
N GLU A 59 11.58 15.62 9.99
CA GLU A 59 10.74 15.93 11.14
C GLU A 59 9.81 14.78 11.49
N VAL A 60 9.36 14.01 10.50
CA VAL A 60 8.59 12.77 10.73
C VAL A 60 9.47 11.73 11.41
N MET A 61 10.65 11.48 10.85
CA MET A 61 11.61 10.52 11.42
C MET A 61 12.03 10.91 12.84
N LYS A 62 12.40 12.19 13.03
CA LYS A 62 12.86 12.70 14.32
C LYS A 62 11.78 12.56 15.39
N ALA A 63 10.52 12.88 15.07
CA ALA A 63 9.40 12.73 16.02
C ALA A 63 9.24 11.27 16.47
N ALA A 64 9.26 10.31 15.53
CA ALA A 64 9.15 8.88 15.85
C ALA A 64 10.34 8.39 16.70
N VAL A 65 11.57 8.75 16.33
CA VAL A 65 12.78 8.37 17.09
C VAL A 65 12.74 8.94 18.51
N MET A 66 12.42 10.23 18.67
CA MET A 66 12.33 10.85 19.99
C MET A 66 11.27 10.18 20.87
N ALA A 67 10.12 9.80 20.28
CA ALA A 67 9.08 9.07 21.00
C ALA A 67 9.53 7.66 21.40
N VAL A 68 10.16 6.91 20.49
CA VAL A 68 10.73 5.57 20.75
C VAL A 68 11.75 5.62 21.89
N GLU A 69 12.66 6.60 21.87
CA GLU A 69 13.66 6.80 22.92
C GLU A 69 13.02 7.13 24.26
N LYS A 70 12.10 8.10 24.30
CA LYS A 70 11.42 8.51 25.54
C LYS A 70 10.52 7.41 26.10
N GLY A 71 9.90 6.62 25.23
CA GLY A 71 9.05 5.49 25.60
C GLY A 71 9.82 4.22 25.96
N ASN A 72 11.15 4.23 25.87
CA ASN A 72 12.00 3.03 26.02
C ASN A 72 11.51 1.85 25.18
N TRP A 73 11.06 2.10 23.95
CA TRP A 73 10.59 1.05 23.07
C TRP A 73 11.76 0.19 22.58
N THR A 74 11.66 -1.11 22.82
CA THR A 74 12.75 -2.07 22.56
C THR A 74 12.42 -3.10 21.49
N LYS A 75 11.29 -3.00 20.79
CA LYS A 75 10.94 -3.92 19.70
C LYS A 75 11.26 -3.30 18.33
N PRO A 76 11.42 -4.11 17.26
CA PRO A 76 11.54 -3.59 15.90
C PRO A 76 10.36 -2.67 15.54
N TRP A 77 10.64 -1.64 14.76
CA TRP A 77 9.65 -0.70 14.23
C TRP A 77 10.11 -0.18 12.87
N GLY A 78 9.17 0.22 12.01
CA GLY A 78 9.45 0.64 10.63
C GLY A 78 9.22 2.12 10.38
N ALA A 79 9.72 2.60 9.23
CA ALA A 79 9.44 3.92 8.70
C ALA A 79 9.00 3.82 7.23
N ASP A 80 7.75 4.19 6.93
CA ASP A 80 7.12 4.12 5.62
C ASP A 80 7.01 5.48 4.94
N ALA A 81 7.67 5.57 3.79
CA ALA A 81 7.58 6.66 2.85
C ALA A 81 6.38 6.41 1.93
N ASP A 82 5.24 7.02 2.28
CA ASP A 82 3.94 6.63 1.76
C ASP A 82 3.59 7.37 0.44
N HIS A 83 2.91 6.70 -0.48
CA HIS A 83 2.49 7.23 -1.80
C HIS A 83 3.58 7.98 -2.59
N LEU A 84 4.71 7.33 -2.87
CA LEU A 84 5.79 7.88 -3.70
C LEU A 84 5.48 7.69 -5.18
N GLN A 85 5.63 8.75 -5.96
CA GLN A 85 5.32 8.74 -7.40
C GLN A 85 6.52 9.05 -8.29
N ASN A 86 7.59 9.65 -7.75
CA ASN A 86 8.74 10.11 -8.54
C ASN A 86 10.08 9.89 -7.82
N ARG A 87 11.17 10.05 -8.58
CA ARG A 87 12.55 9.86 -8.11
C ARG A 87 12.98 10.83 -7.02
N GLU A 88 12.56 12.09 -7.11
CA GLU A 88 12.98 13.13 -6.16
C GLU A 88 12.48 12.83 -4.75
N ASP A 89 11.20 12.47 -4.63
CA ASP A 89 10.60 12.06 -3.37
C ASP A 89 11.26 10.78 -2.81
N VAL A 90 11.59 9.81 -3.66
CA VAL A 90 12.36 8.62 -3.24
C VAL A 90 13.69 9.01 -2.61
N LEU A 91 14.48 9.87 -3.27
CA LEU A 91 15.78 10.31 -2.78
C LEU A 91 15.66 11.05 -1.44
N ARG A 92 14.71 11.98 -1.34
CA ARG A 92 14.45 12.77 -0.14
C ARG A 92 14.04 11.90 1.05
N MET A 93 13.15 10.93 0.83
CA MET A 93 12.69 10.03 1.88
C MET A 93 13.79 9.04 2.30
N ALA A 94 14.55 8.50 1.35
CA ALA A 94 15.70 7.64 1.66
C ALA A 94 16.77 8.40 2.47
N GLN A 95 17.06 9.65 2.12
CA GLN A 95 18.01 10.50 2.85
C GLN A 95 17.57 10.75 4.30
N ALA A 96 16.26 10.85 4.56
CA ALA A 96 15.71 10.98 5.90
C ALA A 96 15.71 9.66 6.71
N GLY A 97 16.10 8.53 6.10
CA GLY A 97 16.27 7.25 6.78
C GLY A 97 15.03 6.35 6.79
N PHE A 98 14.09 6.57 5.88
CA PHE A 98 12.95 5.66 5.69
C PHE A 98 13.42 4.28 5.17
N THR A 99 12.73 3.22 5.61
CA THR A 99 13.12 1.82 5.33
C THR A 99 12.06 1.04 4.57
N PHE A 100 10.87 1.60 4.42
CA PHE A 100 9.75 1.05 3.68
C PHE A 100 9.31 2.13 2.68
N PHE A 101 9.15 1.76 1.42
CA PHE A 101 8.80 2.67 0.33
C PHE A 101 7.52 2.20 -0.36
N THR A 102 6.47 2.99 -0.27
CA THR A 102 5.19 2.70 -0.91
C THR A 102 5.14 3.38 -2.26
N ILE A 103 5.26 2.60 -3.32
CA ILE A 103 5.16 3.07 -4.70
C ILE A 103 3.68 3.22 -5.06
N ASP A 104 3.33 4.39 -5.54
CA ASP A 104 2.03 4.72 -6.10
C ASP A 104 2.19 4.97 -7.61
N PRO A 105 1.87 3.98 -8.46
CA PRO A 105 1.90 4.13 -9.90
C PRO A 105 0.52 4.47 -10.46
N SER A 106 -0.43 4.98 -9.66
CA SER A 106 -1.82 5.26 -10.07
C SER A 106 -1.92 6.15 -11.30
N ALA A 107 -1.03 7.12 -11.47
CA ALA A 107 -0.95 7.98 -12.66
C ALA A 107 -0.66 7.22 -13.97
N HIS A 108 -0.17 5.98 -13.87
CA HIS A 108 0.13 5.08 -14.98
C HIS A 108 -0.87 3.93 -15.12
N VAL A 109 -1.90 3.88 -14.27
CA VAL A 109 -3.00 2.92 -14.39
C VAL A 109 -4.02 3.47 -15.38
N ASN A 110 -4.43 2.65 -16.34
CA ASN A 110 -5.50 3.03 -17.27
C ASN A 110 -6.87 2.70 -16.68
N ASN A 111 -7.48 3.65 -15.96
CA ASN A 111 -8.80 3.51 -15.34
C ASN A 111 -9.92 3.19 -16.35
N ASN A 112 -9.75 3.54 -17.63
CA ASN A 112 -10.76 3.28 -18.66
C ASN A 112 -10.73 1.83 -19.16
N ALA A 113 -9.71 1.04 -18.81
CA ALA A 113 -9.54 -0.32 -19.33
C ALA A 113 -10.76 -1.23 -19.07
N ASP A 114 -11.48 -1.03 -17.97
CA ASP A 114 -12.64 -1.86 -17.61
C ASP A 114 -13.90 -1.55 -18.44
N SER A 115 -13.98 -0.36 -19.05
CA SER A 115 -15.10 0.06 -19.89
C SER A 115 -14.81 -0.04 -21.39
N MET A 116 -13.54 -0.27 -21.77
CA MET A 116 -13.15 -0.39 -23.18
C MET A 116 -13.83 -1.58 -23.88
N PRO A 117 -14.31 -1.41 -25.12
CA PRO A 117 -14.66 -2.51 -26.00
C PRO A 117 -13.44 -3.38 -26.37
N GLU A 118 -13.70 -4.61 -26.83
CA GLU A 118 -12.66 -5.58 -27.22
C GLU A 118 -11.69 -5.07 -28.30
N GLU A 119 -12.22 -4.45 -29.36
CA GLU A 119 -11.41 -3.88 -30.44
C GLU A 119 -10.49 -2.78 -29.90
N THR A 120 -11.03 -1.88 -29.08
CA THR A 120 -10.27 -0.80 -28.44
C THR A 120 -9.21 -1.32 -27.47
N LEU A 121 -9.46 -2.41 -26.75
CA LEU A 121 -8.45 -3.06 -25.89
C LEU A 121 -7.28 -3.59 -26.71
N SER A 122 -7.58 -4.23 -27.84
CA SER A 122 -6.57 -4.78 -28.75
C SER A 122 -5.71 -3.67 -29.35
N ASP A 123 -6.33 -2.60 -29.85
CA ASP A 123 -5.63 -1.43 -30.38
C ASP A 123 -4.79 -0.75 -29.30
N THR A 124 -5.34 -0.59 -28.10
CA THR A 124 -4.61 0.01 -26.97
C THR A 124 -3.41 -0.84 -26.57
N TYR A 125 -3.55 -2.16 -26.53
CA TYR A 125 -2.43 -3.07 -26.29
C TYR A 125 -1.33 -2.90 -27.34
N GLN A 126 -1.69 -2.89 -28.63
CA GLN A 126 -0.71 -2.67 -29.71
C GLN A 126 -0.02 -1.31 -29.61
N GLN A 127 -0.75 -0.26 -29.19
CA GLN A 127 -0.17 1.05 -28.94
C GLN A 127 0.82 1.02 -27.76
N LEU A 128 0.49 0.34 -26.66
CA LEU A 128 1.40 0.19 -25.52
C LEU A 128 2.69 -0.54 -25.90
N VAL A 129 2.59 -1.57 -26.75
CA VAL A 129 3.76 -2.25 -27.33
C VAL A 129 4.59 -1.29 -28.17
N THR A 130 3.95 -0.57 -29.10
CA THR A 130 4.62 0.37 -30.01
C THR A 130 5.32 1.51 -29.26
N ASP A 131 4.70 2.01 -28.19
CA ASP A 131 5.23 3.09 -27.34
C ASP A 131 6.30 2.61 -26.35
N ASN A 132 6.64 1.32 -26.32
CA ASN A 132 7.50 0.70 -25.29
C ASN A 132 7.03 0.97 -23.86
N LYS A 133 5.71 0.95 -23.64
CA LYS A 133 5.06 1.12 -22.33
C LYS A 133 4.79 -0.21 -21.62
N LEU A 134 5.30 -1.31 -22.18
CA LEU A 134 5.27 -2.64 -21.59
C LEU A 134 6.69 -3.15 -21.40
N THR A 135 6.85 -4.03 -20.43
CA THR A 135 8.11 -4.75 -20.16
C THR A 135 8.44 -5.78 -21.23
N ASP A 136 7.41 -6.21 -21.96
CA ASP A 136 7.48 -7.23 -22.98
C ASP A 136 6.35 -7.02 -24.00
N SER A 137 6.70 -7.15 -25.28
CA SER A 137 5.75 -7.04 -26.39
C SER A 137 4.87 -8.27 -26.57
N ASP A 138 5.19 -9.39 -25.92
CA ASP A 138 4.54 -10.70 -26.12
C ASP A 138 3.84 -11.26 -24.87
N LEU A 139 3.31 -10.37 -24.03
CA LEU A 139 2.59 -10.73 -22.80
C LEU A 139 1.40 -11.67 -23.04
N VAL A 140 0.71 -11.51 -24.18
CA VAL A 140 -0.43 -12.38 -24.52
C VAL A 140 0.02 -13.83 -24.65
N ASN A 141 1.10 -14.12 -25.39
CA ASN A 141 1.60 -15.49 -25.55
C ASN A 141 2.15 -16.07 -24.24
N HIS A 142 2.66 -15.24 -23.34
CA HIS A 142 3.12 -15.70 -22.04
C HIS A 142 2.01 -16.22 -21.13
N TYR A 143 0.81 -15.65 -21.23
CA TYR A 143 -0.27 -15.93 -20.27
C TYR A 143 -1.48 -16.65 -20.86
N MET A 144 -1.80 -16.46 -22.14
CA MET A 144 -2.99 -17.04 -22.74
C MET A 144 -2.97 -18.57 -22.68
N GLY A 145 -4.07 -19.17 -22.21
CA GLY A 145 -4.20 -20.62 -22.01
C GLY A 145 -3.47 -21.17 -20.79
N GLN A 146 -2.78 -20.34 -20.01
CA GLN A 146 -2.15 -20.76 -18.75
C GLN A 146 -3.18 -20.80 -17.62
N SER A 147 -3.00 -21.78 -16.73
CA SER A 147 -3.83 -21.95 -15.53
C SER A 147 -2.93 -22.01 -14.29
N PHE A 148 -3.33 -21.29 -13.25
CA PHE A 148 -2.56 -21.13 -12.02
C PHE A 148 -3.40 -21.65 -10.85
N GLU A 149 -2.92 -22.66 -10.11
CA GLU A 149 -3.58 -23.20 -8.92
C GLU A 149 -2.93 -22.61 -7.66
N MET A 150 -3.72 -21.91 -6.85
CA MET A 150 -3.26 -21.12 -5.69
C MET A 150 -3.62 -21.79 -4.35
N GLY A 151 -3.86 -23.10 -4.36
CA GLY A 151 -4.23 -23.89 -3.21
C GLY A 151 -5.75 -23.95 -2.97
N ASN A 152 -6.18 -24.99 -2.24
CA ASN A 152 -7.59 -25.23 -1.89
C ASN A 152 -8.54 -25.32 -3.12
N GLY A 153 -8.02 -25.69 -4.28
CA GLY A 153 -8.81 -25.78 -5.52
C GLY A 153 -9.17 -24.43 -6.13
N PHE A 154 -8.56 -23.33 -5.66
CA PHE A 154 -8.71 -22.02 -6.28
C PHE A 154 -7.76 -21.89 -7.47
N THR A 155 -8.33 -21.86 -8.68
CA THR A 155 -7.60 -21.73 -9.94
C THR A 155 -8.05 -20.48 -10.69
N ILE A 156 -7.10 -19.73 -11.26
CA ILE A 156 -7.37 -18.69 -12.24
C ILE A 156 -6.70 -19.10 -13.55
N SER A 157 -7.45 -19.02 -14.64
CA SER A 157 -6.97 -19.32 -15.99
C SER A 157 -7.14 -18.11 -16.88
N PHE A 158 -6.12 -17.79 -17.67
CA PHE A 158 -6.21 -16.74 -18.69
C PHE A 158 -6.67 -17.35 -20.02
N ASP A 159 -7.91 -17.84 -20.05
CA ASP A 159 -8.53 -18.47 -21.24
C ASP A 159 -9.42 -17.50 -22.03
N ASN A 160 -9.53 -16.26 -21.55
CA ASN A 160 -10.29 -15.19 -22.16
C ASN A 160 -9.34 -14.04 -22.52
N LEU A 161 -9.14 -13.82 -23.83
CA LEU A 161 -8.24 -12.79 -24.34
C LEU A 161 -8.63 -11.39 -23.83
N ASN A 162 -9.92 -11.07 -23.77
CA ASN A 162 -10.38 -9.76 -23.28
C ASN A 162 -10.02 -9.54 -21.82
N GLN A 163 -10.14 -10.56 -20.97
CA GLN A 163 -9.76 -10.46 -19.56
C GLN A 163 -8.25 -10.20 -19.41
N LEU A 164 -7.42 -10.93 -20.16
CA LEU A 164 -5.98 -10.75 -20.15
C LEU A 164 -5.58 -9.37 -20.69
N LEU A 165 -6.15 -8.96 -21.83
CA LEU A 165 -5.91 -7.63 -22.40
C LEU A 165 -6.32 -6.51 -21.45
N ARG A 166 -7.46 -6.63 -20.73
CA ARG A 166 -7.85 -5.65 -19.71
C ARG A 166 -6.78 -5.54 -18.62
N ALA A 167 -6.29 -6.65 -18.08
CA ALA A 167 -5.24 -6.63 -17.06
C ALA A 167 -3.94 -5.96 -17.58
N ILE A 168 -3.51 -6.31 -18.79
CA ILE A 168 -2.31 -5.73 -19.43
C ILE A 168 -2.51 -4.23 -19.69
N VAL A 169 -3.62 -3.83 -20.30
CA VAL A 169 -3.89 -2.42 -20.64
C VAL A 169 -4.04 -1.57 -19.37
N LYS A 170 -4.65 -2.11 -18.32
CA LYS A 170 -4.86 -1.43 -17.04
C LYS A 170 -3.55 -1.21 -16.30
N TYR A 171 -2.71 -2.25 -16.19
CA TYR A 171 -1.56 -2.25 -15.26
C TYR A 171 -0.17 -2.29 -15.92
N GLY A 172 -0.05 -2.55 -17.22
CA GLY A 172 1.24 -2.74 -17.88
C GLY A 172 2.18 -1.53 -17.74
N ALA A 173 1.69 -0.33 -18.02
CA ALA A 173 2.46 0.90 -17.84
C ALA A 173 2.78 1.20 -16.36
N ALA A 174 1.84 0.90 -15.45
CA ALA A 174 2.05 1.02 -14.01
C ALA A 174 3.16 0.09 -13.49
N LEU A 175 3.28 -1.12 -14.03
CA LEU A 175 4.36 -2.06 -13.71
C LEU A 175 5.71 -1.56 -14.21
N VAL A 176 5.79 -1.00 -15.42
CA VAL A 176 7.02 -0.36 -15.94
C VAL A 176 7.47 0.76 -15.00
N HIS A 177 6.56 1.64 -14.60
CA HIS A 177 6.88 2.73 -13.65
C HIS A 177 7.30 2.18 -12.29
N THR A 178 6.63 1.14 -11.79
CA THR A 178 6.99 0.46 -10.54
C THR A 178 8.41 -0.09 -10.59
N LYS A 179 8.86 -0.63 -11.73
CA LYS A 179 10.25 -1.07 -11.89
C LYS A 179 11.24 0.07 -11.83
N ALA A 180 10.94 1.20 -12.46
CA ALA A 180 11.79 2.39 -12.42
C ALA A 180 11.90 2.92 -10.98
N MET A 181 10.78 3.04 -10.28
CA MET A 181 10.73 3.41 -8.85
C MET A 181 11.55 2.45 -7.99
N TYR A 182 11.42 1.13 -8.21
CA TYR A 182 12.23 0.13 -7.49
C TYR A 182 13.73 0.31 -7.72
N GLN A 183 14.16 0.63 -8.95
CA GLN A 183 15.56 0.94 -9.25
C GLN A 183 16.02 2.20 -8.53
N TRP A 184 15.22 3.28 -8.55
CA TRP A 184 15.55 4.50 -7.82
C TRP A 184 15.65 4.29 -6.32
N ILE A 185 14.76 3.47 -5.73
CA ILE A 185 14.83 3.11 -4.31
C ILE A 185 16.11 2.33 -4.02
N THR A 186 16.46 1.37 -4.89
CA THR A 186 17.69 0.58 -4.77
C THR A 186 18.93 1.49 -4.81
N GLU A 187 18.99 2.43 -5.75
CA GLU A 187 20.06 3.42 -5.87
C GLU A 187 20.13 4.31 -4.62
N ALA A 188 18.98 4.83 -4.16
CA ALA A 188 18.89 5.75 -3.03
C ALA A 188 19.29 5.10 -1.70
N CYS A 189 18.91 3.83 -1.48
CA CYS A 189 19.23 3.10 -0.25
C CYS A 189 20.66 2.55 -0.25
N GLY A 190 21.26 2.33 -1.42
CA GLY A 190 22.59 1.77 -1.57
C GLY A 190 22.71 0.42 -0.86
N PRO A 191 23.66 0.23 0.09
CA PRO A 191 23.82 -1.03 0.81
C PRO A 191 22.78 -1.27 1.92
N ASN A 192 21.95 -0.27 2.24
CA ASN A 192 20.97 -0.37 3.33
C ASN A 192 19.79 -1.27 2.91
N GLN A 193 19.26 -2.01 3.88
CA GLN A 193 18.05 -2.79 3.67
C GLN A 193 16.83 -1.88 3.50
N PHE A 194 15.95 -2.26 2.60
CA PHE A 194 14.69 -1.57 2.35
C PHE A 194 13.59 -2.58 1.99
N GLU A 195 12.35 -2.13 2.12
CA GLU A 195 11.15 -2.84 1.71
C GLU A 195 10.32 -1.99 0.76
N VAL A 196 9.59 -2.64 -0.14
CA VAL A 196 8.75 -1.96 -1.13
C VAL A 196 7.33 -2.47 -1.04
N GLU A 197 6.38 -1.55 -1.11
CA GLU A 197 4.98 -1.82 -1.40
C GLU A 197 4.62 -1.26 -2.77
N MET A 198 3.77 -1.96 -3.52
CA MET A 198 3.07 -1.40 -4.67
C MET A 198 1.61 -1.13 -4.27
N SER A 199 1.15 0.11 -4.43
CA SER A 199 -0.20 0.54 -4.07
C SER A 199 -0.99 0.93 -5.30
N VAL A 200 -2.14 0.28 -5.52
CA VAL A 200 -3.13 0.62 -6.56
C VAL A 200 -4.53 0.75 -5.95
N ASP A 201 -4.60 1.14 -4.68
CA ASP A 201 -5.84 1.30 -3.92
C ASP A 201 -6.65 2.55 -4.34
N GLU A 202 -5.97 3.61 -4.78
CA GLU A 202 -6.57 4.87 -5.25
C GLU A 202 -7.05 4.81 -6.72
N THR A 203 -7.13 3.63 -7.37
CA THR A 203 -7.70 3.50 -8.73
C THR A 203 -9.21 3.73 -8.75
N GLU A 204 -9.84 3.92 -9.90
CA GLU A 204 -11.29 4.17 -9.96
C GLU A 204 -12.11 2.88 -9.76
N THR A 205 -11.63 1.77 -10.35
CA THR A 205 -12.31 0.48 -10.33
C THR A 205 -11.54 -0.54 -9.48
N PRO A 206 -12.25 -1.43 -8.75
CA PRO A 206 -11.62 -2.50 -7.98
C PRO A 206 -10.64 -3.33 -8.82
N THR A 207 -9.58 -3.79 -8.17
CA THR A 207 -8.63 -4.73 -8.75
C THR A 207 -9.24 -6.13 -8.73
N SER A 208 -9.49 -6.73 -9.90
CA SER A 208 -10.01 -8.10 -9.94
C SER A 208 -8.94 -9.12 -9.53
N PRO A 209 -9.30 -10.34 -9.08
CA PRO A 209 -8.32 -11.39 -8.80
C PRO A 209 -7.41 -11.75 -9.99
N PRO A 210 -7.91 -11.88 -11.25
CA PRO A 210 -7.04 -12.08 -12.42
C PRO A 210 -6.06 -10.91 -12.66
N GLU A 211 -6.50 -9.67 -12.45
CA GLU A 211 -5.63 -8.49 -12.50
C GLU A 211 -4.53 -8.55 -11.43
N HIS A 212 -4.89 -8.88 -10.19
CA HIS A 212 -3.91 -9.04 -9.10
C HIS A 212 -2.92 -10.17 -9.40
N LEU A 213 -3.38 -11.29 -9.96
CA LEU A 213 -2.51 -12.39 -10.39
C LEU A 213 -1.53 -11.92 -11.47
N PHE A 214 -2.02 -11.24 -12.52
CA PHE A 214 -1.16 -10.67 -13.57
C PHE A 214 -0.10 -9.73 -12.99
N VAL A 215 -0.50 -8.78 -12.13
CA VAL A 215 0.42 -7.85 -11.47
C VAL A 215 1.47 -8.60 -10.64
N GLY A 216 1.06 -9.58 -9.82
CA GLY A 216 1.98 -10.36 -9.00
C GLY A 216 2.99 -11.18 -9.80
N LEU A 217 2.55 -11.80 -10.91
CA LEU A 217 3.40 -12.56 -11.82
C LEU A 217 4.41 -11.64 -12.53
N GLU A 218 3.96 -10.47 -13.01
CA GLU A 218 4.84 -9.51 -13.67
C GLU A 218 5.88 -8.93 -12.71
N LEU A 219 5.50 -8.54 -11.49
CA LEU A 219 6.46 -8.09 -10.48
C LEU A 219 7.57 -9.14 -10.25
N LYS A 220 7.20 -10.41 -10.16
CA LYS A 220 8.14 -11.53 -10.03
C LYS A 220 9.04 -11.67 -11.27
N ARG A 221 8.46 -11.64 -12.48
CA ARG A 221 9.19 -11.72 -13.75
C ARG A 221 10.19 -10.57 -13.92
N MET A 222 9.82 -9.37 -13.48
CA MET A 222 10.63 -8.16 -13.52
C MET A 222 11.68 -8.09 -12.40
N GLY A 223 11.69 -9.07 -11.47
CA GLY A 223 12.58 -9.07 -10.31
C GLY A 223 12.32 -7.92 -9.33
N VAL A 224 11.09 -7.40 -9.28
CA VAL A 224 10.66 -6.38 -8.31
C VAL A 224 10.17 -7.11 -7.07
N LYS A 225 10.94 -7.02 -5.97
CA LYS A 225 10.58 -7.67 -4.71
C LYS A 225 9.74 -6.73 -3.87
N VAL A 226 8.47 -7.09 -3.66
CA VAL A 226 7.56 -6.36 -2.77
C VAL A 226 7.38 -7.11 -1.46
N VAL A 227 7.31 -6.38 -0.34
CA VAL A 227 6.90 -6.93 0.96
C VAL A 227 5.37 -6.91 1.11
N SER A 228 4.70 -6.05 0.36
CA SER A 228 3.24 -5.92 0.35
C SER A 228 2.71 -5.36 -0.96
N LEU A 229 1.42 -5.62 -1.20
CA LEU A 229 0.66 -5.04 -2.31
C LEU A 229 -0.68 -4.55 -1.75
N ALA A 230 -1.06 -3.33 -2.12
CA ALA A 230 -2.36 -2.74 -1.78
C ALA A 230 -3.26 -2.69 -3.03
N PRO A 231 -4.12 -3.70 -3.26
CA PRO A 231 -5.09 -3.63 -4.33
C PRO A 231 -6.24 -2.69 -3.94
N ARG A 232 -7.00 -2.22 -4.93
CA ARG A 232 -8.31 -1.62 -4.66
C ARG A 232 -9.33 -2.74 -4.45
N PHE A 233 -9.71 -2.97 -3.20
CA PHE A 233 -10.75 -3.95 -2.88
C PHE A 233 -12.14 -3.48 -3.37
N VAL A 234 -13.06 -4.43 -3.48
CA VAL A 234 -14.49 -4.10 -3.68
C VAL A 234 -15.08 -3.33 -2.51
N GLY A 235 -16.13 -2.56 -2.81
CA GLY A 235 -16.73 -1.60 -1.89
C GLY A 235 -15.87 -0.35 -1.70
N ASP A 236 -16.29 0.53 -0.78
CA ASP A 236 -15.64 1.81 -0.56
C ASP A 236 -14.88 1.86 0.77
N PHE A 237 -13.66 2.37 0.69
CA PHE A 237 -12.74 2.57 1.82
C PHE A 237 -12.58 4.05 2.14
N GLU A 238 -13.69 4.76 2.37
CA GLU A 238 -13.68 6.19 2.66
C GLU A 238 -12.94 6.53 3.97
N LYS A 239 -12.33 7.72 4.04
CA LYS A 239 -11.53 8.14 5.20
C LYS A 239 -12.42 8.49 6.39
N GLY A 240 -12.10 7.94 7.56
CA GLY A 240 -12.76 8.28 8.83
C GLY A 240 -14.11 7.59 9.08
N ILE A 241 -14.53 6.67 8.21
CA ILE A 241 -15.77 5.89 8.37
C ILE A 241 -15.51 4.39 8.14
N ASP A 242 -16.49 3.56 8.52
CA ASP A 242 -16.48 2.12 8.28
C ASP A 242 -16.65 1.78 6.79
N TYR A 243 -16.35 0.53 6.43
CA TYR A 243 -16.49 -0.01 5.09
C TYR A 243 -17.93 0.09 4.58
N LYS A 244 -18.09 0.43 3.29
CA LYS A 244 -19.38 0.46 2.60
C LYS A 244 -19.39 -0.56 1.46
N GLY A 245 -20.25 -1.57 1.56
CA GLY A 245 -20.43 -2.57 0.52
C GLY A 245 -20.94 -3.89 1.08
N ALA A 246 -21.05 -4.91 0.21
CA ALA A 246 -21.44 -6.24 0.63
C ALA A 246 -20.27 -6.94 1.36
N ILE A 247 -20.43 -7.21 2.66
CA ILE A 247 -19.40 -7.86 3.48
C ILE A 247 -19.04 -9.26 2.96
N PHE A 248 -20.04 -10.02 2.51
CA PHE A 248 -19.83 -11.36 1.95
C PHE A 248 -18.98 -11.31 0.67
N GLU A 249 -19.26 -10.36 -0.22
CA GLU A 249 -18.50 -10.18 -1.46
C GLU A 249 -17.06 -9.76 -1.17
N PHE A 250 -16.86 -8.85 -0.21
CA PHE A 250 -15.53 -8.49 0.26
C PHE A 250 -14.76 -9.70 0.78
N GLU A 251 -15.37 -10.52 1.65
CA GLU A 251 -14.69 -11.71 2.21
C GLU A 251 -14.26 -12.69 1.11
N GLU A 252 -15.13 -12.94 0.13
CA GLU A 252 -14.83 -13.88 -0.95
C GLU A 252 -13.67 -13.39 -1.83
N GLN A 253 -13.72 -12.13 -2.26
CA GLN A 253 -12.62 -11.57 -3.06
C GLN A 253 -11.33 -11.43 -2.24
N TYR A 254 -11.42 -11.06 -0.96
CA TYR A 254 -10.25 -10.98 -0.09
C TYR A 254 -9.55 -12.34 0.04
N ARG A 255 -10.31 -13.44 0.13
CA ARG A 255 -9.78 -14.81 0.15
C ARG A 255 -9.00 -15.14 -1.12
N GLN A 256 -9.47 -14.66 -2.27
CA GLN A 256 -8.79 -14.83 -3.55
C GLN A 256 -7.51 -13.99 -3.60
N HIS A 257 -7.56 -12.72 -3.18
CA HIS A 257 -6.37 -11.86 -3.12
C HIS A 257 -5.29 -12.41 -2.20
N ILE A 258 -5.64 -12.98 -1.03
CA ILE A 258 -4.63 -13.53 -0.12
C ILE A 258 -4.01 -14.83 -0.67
N ALA A 259 -4.77 -15.62 -1.43
CA ALA A 259 -4.25 -16.80 -2.11
C ALA A 259 -3.24 -16.40 -3.21
N ILE A 260 -3.56 -15.38 -4.01
CA ILE A 260 -2.66 -14.80 -5.00
C ILE A 260 -1.40 -14.25 -4.32
N ALA A 261 -1.54 -13.52 -3.21
CA ALA A 261 -0.39 -12.96 -2.50
C ALA A 261 0.59 -14.02 -1.99
N LYS A 262 0.08 -15.18 -1.58
CA LYS A 262 0.89 -16.36 -1.20
C LYS A 262 1.55 -17.02 -2.41
N TYR A 263 0.83 -17.11 -3.53
CA TYR A 263 1.29 -17.78 -4.74
C TYR A 263 2.37 -16.99 -5.49
N CYS A 264 2.10 -15.71 -5.77
CA CYS A 264 3.05 -14.83 -6.47
C CYS A 264 4.24 -14.45 -5.57
N GLY A 265 3.98 -14.34 -4.26
CA GLY A 265 4.94 -13.93 -3.26
C GLY A 265 5.67 -15.10 -2.56
N PRO A 266 5.71 -15.10 -1.21
CA PRO A 266 4.75 -14.43 -0.32
C PRO A 266 5.00 -12.93 -0.12
N TYR A 267 3.92 -12.15 -0.16
CA TYR A 267 3.85 -10.74 0.27
C TYR A 267 2.58 -10.50 1.09
N LYS A 268 2.54 -9.39 1.85
CA LYS A 268 1.36 -9.01 2.65
C LYS A 268 0.30 -8.36 1.76
N LEU A 269 -0.97 -8.54 2.10
CA LEU A 269 -2.01 -7.62 1.63
C LEU A 269 -1.99 -6.37 2.51
N SER A 270 -1.96 -5.20 1.88
CA SER A 270 -1.95 -3.92 2.57
C SER A 270 -3.29 -3.22 2.46
N ILE A 271 -3.85 -2.83 3.61
CA ILE A 271 -5.14 -2.16 3.71
C ILE A 271 -4.90 -0.67 3.88
N HIS A 272 -4.97 0.05 2.77
CA HIS A 272 -4.99 1.51 2.74
C HIS A 272 -6.34 2.06 3.16
N SER A 273 -6.35 3.32 3.61
CA SER A 273 -7.51 3.93 4.29
C SER A 273 -8.10 3.00 5.37
N GLY A 274 -7.21 2.25 6.03
CA GLY A 274 -7.57 1.13 6.89
C GLY A 274 -8.17 1.55 8.21
N SER A 275 -8.06 2.82 8.62
CA SER A 275 -8.69 3.28 9.86
C SER A 275 -10.20 3.17 9.81
N ASP A 276 -10.78 2.89 10.98
CA ASP A 276 -12.23 2.88 11.23
C ASP A 276 -13.03 1.79 10.47
N LYS A 277 -12.34 0.87 9.79
CA LYS A 277 -12.92 -0.26 9.02
C LYS A 277 -13.32 -1.46 9.90
N PHE A 278 -14.02 -1.18 11.00
CA PHE A 278 -14.32 -2.16 12.05
C PHE A 278 -15.05 -3.41 11.53
N SER A 279 -15.98 -3.24 10.59
CA SER A 279 -16.78 -4.35 10.04
C SER A 279 -15.95 -5.41 9.32
N ILE A 280 -14.80 -5.05 8.73
CA ILE A 280 -13.95 -5.96 7.96
C ILE A 280 -12.70 -6.42 8.71
N TYR A 281 -12.34 -5.81 9.85
CA TYR A 281 -11.18 -6.21 10.66
C TYR A 281 -11.17 -7.71 11.04
N PRO A 282 -12.29 -8.33 11.47
CA PRO A 282 -12.30 -9.77 11.78
C PRO A 282 -11.98 -10.64 10.55
N ILE A 283 -12.41 -10.21 9.36
CA ILE A 283 -12.18 -10.92 8.10
C ILE A 283 -10.70 -10.86 7.72
N ILE A 284 -10.14 -9.65 7.62
CA ILE A 284 -8.74 -9.48 7.21
C ILE A 284 -7.77 -10.11 8.22
N GLY A 285 -8.07 -10.03 9.53
CA GLY A 285 -7.23 -10.62 10.57
C GLY A 285 -7.23 -12.15 10.51
N ARG A 286 -8.40 -12.76 10.29
CA ARG A 286 -8.54 -14.22 10.17
C ARG A 286 -7.90 -14.77 8.90
N LEU A 287 -8.13 -14.12 7.76
CA LEU A 287 -7.70 -14.65 6.45
C LEU A 287 -6.21 -14.43 6.17
N SER A 288 -5.63 -13.33 6.66
CA SER A 288 -4.24 -12.97 6.32
C SER A 288 -3.18 -13.59 7.23
N GLY A 289 -3.51 -13.89 8.49
CA GLY A 289 -2.52 -14.34 9.46
C GLY A 289 -1.38 -13.33 9.62
N GLU A 290 -0.15 -13.73 9.28
CA GLU A 290 1.01 -12.82 9.29
C GLU A 290 1.09 -11.91 8.05
N LEU A 291 0.41 -12.25 6.94
CA LEU A 291 0.49 -11.55 5.66
C LEU A 291 -0.43 -10.32 5.59
N LEU A 292 -0.44 -9.50 6.64
CA LEU A 292 -1.31 -8.34 6.78
C LEU A 292 -0.51 -7.07 7.07
N HIS A 293 -0.76 -6.03 6.30
CA HIS A 293 -0.41 -4.66 6.66
C HIS A 293 -1.68 -3.80 6.71
N VAL A 294 -1.84 -2.96 7.73
CA VAL A 294 -2.95 -1.99 7.81
C VAL A 294 -2.35 -0.61 7.99
N LYS A 295 -2.80 0.37 7.19
CA LYS A 295 -2.34 1.76 7.28
C LYS A 295 -3.39 2.67 7.89
N THR A 296 -2.97 3.45 8.88
CA THR A 296 -3.76 4.52 9.49
C THR A 296 -2.96 5.81 9.51
N ALA A 297 -3.65 6.95 9.46
CA ALA A 297 -3.00 8.27 9.60
C ALA A 297 -4.00 9.31 10.11
N GLY A 298 -5.04 9.58 9.31
CA GLY A 298 -6.02 10.64 9.60
C GLY A 298 -6.77 10.46 10.93
N THR A 299 -7.05 9.22 11.34
CA THR A 299 -7.77 8.95 12.60
C THR A 299 -6.99 9.45 13.84
N SER A 300 -5.66 9.40 13.83
CA SER A 300 -4.83 9.97 14.91
C SER A 300 -5.03 11.48 15.05
N TYR A 301 -5.19 12.19 13.92
CA TYR A 301 -5.50 13.61 13.89
C TYR A 301 -6.94 13.89 14.36
N LEU A 302 -7.91 13.04 13.98
CA LEU A 302 -9.29 13.17 14.45
C LEU A 302 -9.39 12.98 15.97
N GLU A 303 -8.60 12.09 16.56
CA GLU A 303 -8.53 11.95 18.03
C GLU A 303 -7.91 13.18 18.70
N ALA A 304 -6.93 13.85 18.08
CA ALA A 304 -6.43 15.13 18.57
C ALA A 304 -7.52 16.22 18.53
N LEU A 305 -8.33 16.29 17.46
CA LEU A 305 -9.50 17.17 17.40
C LEU A 305 -10.55 16.82 18.48
N ARG A 306 -10.74 15.53 18.77
CA ARG A 306 -11.62 15.07 19.86
C ARG A 306 -11.13 15.57 21.22
N VAL A 307 -9.82 15.59 21.46
CA VAL A 307 -9.24 16.18 22.68
C VAL A 307 -9.59 17.66 22.75
N ILE A 308 -9.36 18.44 21.69
CA ILE A 308 -9.69 19.88 21.64
C ILE A 308 -11.20 20.08 21.89
N CYS A 309 -12.07 19.31 21.26
CA CYS A 309 -13.52 19.36 21.50
C CYS A 309 -13.90 19.18 22.98
N ARG A 310 -13.14 18.37 23.72
CA ARG A 310 -13.37 18.08 25.14
C ARG A 310 -12.74 19.12 26.08
N THR A 311 -11.60 19.70 25.71
CA THR A 311 -10.81 20.58 26.59
C THR A 311 -10.93 22.06 26.27
N ASP A 312 -11.15 22.41 25.00
CA ASP A 312 -11.30 23.78 24.49
C ASP A 312 -12.35 23.85 23.37
N LYS A 313 -13.61 23.94 23.80
CA LYS A 313 -14.77 24.03 22.88
C LYS A 313 -14.76 25.28 22.00
N LYS A 314 -14.10 26.37 22.44
CA LYS A 314 -14.04 27.60 21.66
C LYS A 314 -13.11 27.37 20.47
N LEU A 315 -11.90 26.90 20.72
CA LEU A 315 -10.95 26.55 19.67
C LEU A 315 -11.51 25.49 18.72
N PHE A 316 -12.20 24.47 19.24
CA PHE A 316 -12.84 23.46 18.37
C PHE A 316 -13.84 24.08 17.40
N ARG A 317 -14.69 25.02 17.85
CA ARG A 317 -15.65 25.71 16.98
C ARG A 317 -14.96 26.56 15.93
N GLU A 318 -13.91 27.29 16.31
CA GLU A 318 -13.12 28.09 15.36
C GLU A 318 -12.50 27.21 14.25
N ILE A 319 -11.99 26.02 14.61
CA ILE A 319 -11.47 25.05 13.63
C ILE A 319 -12.58 24.55 12.70
N ILE A 320 -13.75 24.18 13.23
CA ILE A 320 -14.87 23.69 12.43
C ILE A 320 -15.43 24.78 11.52
N GLU A 321 -15.53 26.03 11.98
CA GLU A 321 -16.01 27.17 11.18
C GLU A 321 -15.07 27.50 10.02
N PHE A 322 -13.78 27.18 10.14
CA PHE A 322 -12.80 27.35 9.07
C PHE A 322 -12.86 26.25 7.99
N CYS A 323 -13.26 25.02 8.36
CA CYS A 323 -13.29 23.84 7.48
C CYS A 323 -14.54 23.78 6.60
#